data_AF-A0A183J7A4-F1
#
_entry.id   AF-A0A183J7A4-F1
#
_cell.length_a   1.000
_cell.length_b   1.000
_cell.length_c   1.000
_cell.angle_alpha   90.00
_cell.angle_beta   90.00
_cell.angle_gamma   90.00
#
_symmetry.space_group_name_H-M   'P 1'
#
loop_
_entity.id
_entity.type
_entity.pdbx_description
1 polymer ?
#
loop_
_entity_poly.entity_id
_entity_poly.type
_entity_poly.pdbx_seq_one_letter_code
_entity_poly.pdbx_strand_id
1 'polypeptide(L)'
;MHFRQANSATLNVTDTEGTTTVRYDGGGMGAIFNTIPGRTALSLGVNADRKPAAVKVSDFTGVVGQIVFDGQRVPLWNFIVNERCEGSFPKTGTPAMETALQRGFLFRDGYAQVKPNGLMYDVRKFNIQVNFATYSESGLIYFRGDPNTKDFVSIELVEGHVVLQFYLGGRSKLRLDDDQRSVSYSFLMVDRTATVLCKLKRSDMACILFRWFDYHIQWKGFYGCIRSVSHGYGQKIDIAKANKSLHVEDGCVETNGRLTTADRVISFSGRGVFEMQGFAFGVDSSLAFNFLTESANAVLFYESNQLKSRRRRQVAEKEFFAAYLSSGHLVVHLGTGRSFSVTLETENVYNDGRLHAVFIRRQKNGVSLFVNDHLMDTVSFPSSDTIGSLQFVLFLGGLGKSDAPADELPVTNPLTGCLSDFFLNFKRLSLIPQYLENAQLGYCVSVFSDGLYGKAHE
;
A
#
# COMPACT_ATOMS: atom_id res chain seq x y z
N MET A 1 -3.95 -21.61 -1.33
CA MET A 1 -3.94 -20.19 -1.76
C MET A 1 -4.87 -20.09 -2.97
N HIS A 2 -6.02 -19.42 -2.82
CA HIS A 2 -7.00 -19.31 -3.89
C HIS A 2 -6.75 -18.01 -4.67
N PHE A 3 -6.62 -18.09 -5.99
CA PHE A 3 -6.65 -16.92 -6.86
C PHE A 3 -7.82 -17.09 -7.82
N ARG A 4 -8.77 -16.16 -7.77
CA ARG A 4 -9.75 -15.96 -8.84
C ARG A 4 -9.19 -14.90 -9.79
N GLN A 5 -9.20 -15.21 -11.07
CA GLN A 5 -8.69 -14.45 -12.19
C GLN A 5 -9.84 -14.29 -13.19
N ALA A 6 -10.68 -13.27 -13.00
CA ALA A 6 -11.96 -13.14 -13.71
C ALA A 6 -12.83 -14.41 -13.57
N ASN A 7 -13.04 -15.14 -14.67
CA ASN A 7 -13.79 -16.40 -14.67
C ASN A 7 -12.94 -17.65 -14.47
N SER A 8 -11.62 -17.49 -14.42
CA SER A 8 -10.73 -18.57 -14.06
C SER A 8 -10.43 -18.58 -12.56
N ALA A 9 -10.28 -19.76 -11.99
CA ALA A 9 -9.88 -19.94 -10.61
C ALA A 9 -8.88 -21.09 -10.51
N THR A 10 -7.87 -20.91 -9.65
CA THR A 10 -6.94 -21.98 -9.29
C THR A 10 -7.10 -22.32 -7.82
N LEU A 11 -7.29 -23.61 -7.53
CA LEU A 11 -7.33 -24.17 -6.18
C LEU A 11 -6.12 -25.08 -5.98
N ASN A 12 -5.29 -24.72 -5.00
CA ASN A 12 -4.17 -25.54 -4.54
C ASN A 12 -4.48 -26.07 -3.14
N VAL A 13 -4.48 -27.40 -2.99
CA VAL A 13 -4.60 -28.11 -1.71
C VAL A 13 -3.28 -28.81 -1.45
N THR A 14 -2.64 -28.49 -0.33
CA THR A 14 -1.37 -29.10 0.08
C THR A 14 -1.58 -29.83 1.40
N ASP A 15 -1.15 -31.08 1.45
CA ASP A 15 -1.12 -31.92 2.65
C ASP A 15 0.24 -32.61 2.79
N THR A 16 0.32 -33.63 3.66
CA THR A 16 1.55 -34.39 3.91
C THR A 16 2.01 -35.24 2.73
N GLU A 17 1.14 -35.52 1.76
CA GLU A 17 1.42 -36.37 0.60
C GLU A 17 1.78 -35.55 -0.65
N GLY A 18 1.47 -34.24 -0.65
CA GLY A 18 1.93 -33.32 -1.68
C GLY A 18 0.97 -32.17 -1.93
N THR A 19 1.07 -31.54 -3.12
CA THR A 19 0.17 -30.46 -3.53
C THR A 19 -0.65 -30.86 -4.76
N THR A 20 -1.96 -30.81 -4.64
CA THR A 20 -2.91 -30.97 -5.75
C THR A 20 -3.38 -29.61 -6.23
N THR A 21 -3.36 -29.39 -7.56
CA THR A 21 -3.78 -28.13 -8.19
C THR A 21 -4.92 -28.39 -9.17
N VAL A 22 -6.04 -27.68 -9.00
CA VAL A 22 -7.18 -27.68 -9.93
C VAL A 22 -7.34 -26.30 -10.53
N ARG A 23 -7.42 -26.23 -11.86
CA ARG A 23 -7.73 -25.00 -12.60
C ARG A 23 -9.12 -25.12 -13.21
N TYR A 24 -9.91 -24.08 -13.07
CA TYR A 24 -11.24 -23.96 -13.65
C TYR A 24 -11.31 -22.65 -14.44
N ASP A 25 -11.98 -22.68 -15.59
CA ASP A 25 -12.37 -21.48 -16.34
C ASP A 25 -13.86 -21.57 -16.64
N GLY A 26 -14.63 -20.63 -16.06
CA GLY A 26 -16.08 -20.58 -16.14
C GLY A 26 -16.64 -20.06 -17.46
N GLY A 27 -15.81 -19.58 -18.39
CA GLY A 27 -16.22 -19.25 -19.77
C GLY A 27 -17.26 -18.13 -19.93
N GLY A 28 -17.61 -17.40 -18.87
CA GLY A 28 -18.59 -16.31 -18.87
C GLY A 28 -17.99 -14.93 -19.19
N MET A 29 -18.85 -13.89 -19.25
CA MET A 29 -18.41 -12.49 -19.40
C MET A 29 -18.25 -11.74 -18.09
N GLY A 30 -19.01 -12.08 -17.04
CA GLY A 30 -18.91 -11.41 -15.74
C GLY A 30 -17.63 -11.80 -15.03
N ALA A 31 -16.75 -10.85 -14.71
CA ALA A 31 -15.42 -11.14 -14.17
C ALA A 31 -15.29 -10.74 -12.70
N ILE A 32 -16.23 -9.94 -12.19
CA ILE A 32 -16.15 -9.33 -10.86
C ILE A 32 -16.98 -10.16 -9.86
N PHE A 33 -16.42 -10.36 -8.67
CA PHE A 33 -17.17 -10.88 -7.53
C PHE A 33 -17.83 -9.70 -6.82
N ASN A 34 -19.08 -9.40 -7.18
CA ASN A 34 -19.81 -8.28 -6.61
C ASN A 34 -20.06 -8.49 -5.11
N THR A 35 -19.32 -7.76 -4.28
CA THR A 35 -19.54 -7.69 -2.84
C THR A 35 -20.13 -6.32 -2.51
N ILE A 36 -21.14 -6.30 -1.64
CA ILE A 36 -21.83 -5.07 -1.25
C ILE A 36 -21.58 -4.87 0.25
N PRO A 37 -20.94 -3.76 0.66
CA PRO A 37 -20.74 -3.45 2.07
C PRO A 37 -22.04 -3.55 2.87
N GLY A 38 -21.99 -4.20 4.03
CA GLY A 38 -23.15 -4.42 4.90
C GLY A 38 -24.15 -5.49 4.46
N ARG A 39 -24.06 -6.01 3.22
CA ARG A 39 -24.90 -7.12 2.72
C ARG A 39 -24.13 -8.41 2.51
N THR A 40 -22.88 -8.32 2.08
CA THR A 40 -22.01 -9.48 1.90
C THR A 40 -21.42 -9.88 3.25
N ALA A 41 -21.64 -11.11 3.67
CA ALA A 41 -21.06 -11.69 4.87
C ALA A 41 -20.02 -12.76 4.50
N LEU A 42 -18.90 -12.76 5.22
CA LEU A 42 -17.96 -13.86 5.24
C LEU A 42 -18.26 -14.72 6.47
N SER A 43 -18.46 -16.02 6.25
CA SER A 43 -18.78 -16.95 7.33
C SER A 43 -17.90 -18.20 7.27
N LEU A 44 -17.53 -18.73 8.42
CA LEU A 44 -16.84 -20.02 8.56
C LEU A 44 -17.86 -21.04 9.06
N GLY A 45 -18.34 -21.87 8.12
CA GLY A 45 -19.66 -22.49 8.26
C GLY A 45 -20.76 -21.49 7.87
N VAL A 46 -21.93 -21.98 7.51
CA VAL A 46 -23.08 -21.14 7.12
C VAL A 46 -24.34 -21.74 7.70
N ASN A 47 -25.27 -20.93 8.20
CA ASN A 47 -26.60 -21.43 8.55
C ASN A 47 -27.20 -22.14 7.32
N ALA A 48 -27.69 -23.37 7.50
CA ALA A 48 -28.21 -24.20 6.43
C ALA A 48 -29.29 -23.52 5.59
N ASP A 49 -30.07 -22.62 6.20
CA ASP A 49 -31.16 -21.88 5.54
C ASP A 49 -30.68 -20.71 4.67
N ARG A 50 -29.41 -20.29 4.83
CA ARG A 50 -28.81 -19.15 4.09
C ARG A 50 -27.77 -19.60 3.07
N LYS A 51 -27.53 -20.90 2.92
CA LYS A 51 -26.53 -21.42 1.97
C LYS A 51 -27.07 -21.40 0.53
N PRO A 52 -26.24 -21.05 -0.47
CA PRO A 52 -26.61 -21.22 -1.87
C PRO A 52 -26.92 -22.69 -2.18
N ALA A 53 -27.86 -22.96 -3.08
CA ALA A 53 -28.26 -24.34 -3.44
C ALA A 53 -27.10 -25.22 -3.95
N ALA A 54 -26.05 -24.61 -4.52
CA ALA A 54 -24.84 -25.31 -4.95
C ALA A 54 -23.98 -25.84 -3.79
N VAL A 55 -24.12 -25.27 -2.58
CA VAL A 55 -23.36 -25.65 -1.39
C VAL A 55 -24.13 -26.73 -0.64
N LYS A 56 -23.62 -27.97 -0.70
CA LYS A 56 -24.31 -29.12 -0.10
C LYS A 56 -24.14 -29.19 1.41
N VAL A 57 -22.98 -28.81 1.93
CA VAL A 57 -22.63 -28.91 3.36
C VAL A 57 -22.53 -27.52 3.97
N SER A 58 -23.16 -27.33 5.13
CA SER A 58 -23.20 -26.06 5.88
C SER A 58 -22.18 -25.99 7.00
N ASP A 59 -21.81 -27.14 7.56
CA ASP A 59 -21.11 -27.23 8.83
C ASP A 59 -19.66 -27.65 8.61
N PHE A 60 -18.75 -27.07 9.40
CA PHE A 60 -17.35 -27.45 9.43
C PHE A 60 -17.00 -27.99 10.80
N THR A 61 -16.42 -29.20 10.85
CA THR A 61 -15.85 -29.78 12.07
C THR A 61 -14.35 -29.90 11.92
N GLY A 62 -13.60 -29.12 12.69
CA GLY A 62 -12.15 -29.11 12.65
C GLY A 62 -11.57 -27.85 13.26
N VAL A 63 -10.28 -27.62 13.03
CA VAL A 63 -9.55 -26.45 13.52
C VAL A 63 -9.11 -25.62 12.33
N VAL A 64 -9.45 -24.34 12.33
CA VAL A 64 -8.94 -23.35 11.36
C VAL A 64 -7.83 -22.56 12.03
N GLY A 65 -6.60 -22.65 11.50
CA GLY A 65 -5.46 -21.95 12.08
C GLY A 65 -5.38 -20.47 11.66
N GLN A 66 -5.26 -20.22 10.36
CA GLN A 66 -5.14 -18.87 9.80
C GLN A 66 -5.93 -18.78 8.50
N ILE A 67 -6.55 -17.62 8.30
CA ILE A 67 -7.16 -17.24 7.03
C ILE A 67 -6.49 -15.97 6.53
N VAL A 68 -6.11 -15.99 5.26
CA VAL A 68 -5.59 -14.82 4.55
C VAL A 68 -6.51 -14.57 3.37
N PHE A 69 -7.22 -13.45 3.39
CA PHE A 69 -8.00 -12.97 2.25
C PHE A 69 -7.26 -11.82 1.61
N ASP A 70 -7.03 -11.92 0.31
CA ASP A 70 -6.43 -10.84 -0.46
C ASP A 70 -5.05 -10.35 0.01
N GLY A 71 -4.33 -11.21 0.73
CA GLY A 71 -3.03 -10.90 1.33
C GLY A 71 -3.12 -10.34 2.75
N GLN A 72 -4.33 -10.03 3.24
CA GLN A 72 -4.56 -9.60 4.61
C GLN A 72 -5.02 -10.76 5.49
N ARG A 73 -4.47 -10.81 6.71
CA ARG A 73 -4.83 -11.83 7.69
C ARG A 73 -6.18 -11.47 8.32
N VAL A 74 -7.14 -12.39 8.27
CA VAL A 74 -8.42 -12.20 8.96
C VAL A 74 -8.27 -12.58 10.44
N PRO A 75 -8.54 -11.66 11.39
CA PRO A 75 -8.53 -11.96 12.81
C PRO A 75 -9.72 -12.85 13.17
N LEU A 76 -9.49 -14.17 13.29
CA LEU A 76 -10.54 -15.17 13.54
C LEU A 76 -11.33 -14.94 14.83
N TRP A 77 -10.77 -14.21 15.80
CA TRP A 77 -11.41 -13.87 17.07
C TRP A 77 -12.17 -12.54 17.06
N ASN A 78 -12.20 -11.83 15.93
CA ASN A 78 -12.92 -10.58 15.75
C ASN A 78 -14.15 -10.79 14.85
N PHE A 79 -15.14 -11.52 15.35
CA PHE A 79 -16.39 -11.84 14.65
C PHE A 79 -17.57 -11.01 15.15
N ILE A 80 -18.60 -10.87 14.30
CA ILE A 80 -19.86 -10.18 14.65
C ILE A 80 -20.80 -11.13 15.40
N VAL A 81 -20.83 -12.41 15.03
CA VAL A 81 -21.69 -13.46 15.60
C VAL A 81 -20.86 -14.72 15.84
N ASN A 82 -21.09 -15.41 16.96
CA ASN A 82 -20.46 -16.69 17.28
C ASN A 82 -21.50 -17.69 17.80
N GLU A 83 -21.50 -18.87 17.21
CA GLU A 83 -22.29 -20.03 17.62
C GLU A 83 -21.34 -21.15 18.11
N ARG A 84 -20.75 -20.97 19.30
CA ARG A 84 -19.98 -21.99 20.05
C ARG A 84 -18.60 -22.36 19.48
N CYS A 85 -17.82 -21.40 18.98
CA CYS A 85 -16.41 -21.63 18.65
C CYS A 85 -15.53 -21.78 19.91
N GLU A 86 -14.65 -22.78 19.89
CA GLU A 86 -13.60 -23.01 20.90
C GLU A 86 -12.20 -22.93 20.28
N GLY A 87 -11.21 -22.55 21.08
CA GLY A 87 -9.82 -22.51 20.66
C GLY A 87 -9.18 -23.90 20.71
N SER A 88 -8.31 -24.21 19.75
CA SER A 88 -7.48 -25.41 19.78
C SER A 88 -6.04 -25.05 19.42
N PHE A 89 -5.08 -25.80 19.96
CA PHE A 89 -3.68 -25.67 19.55
C PHE A 89 -3.43 -26.41 18.23
N PRO A 90 -2.45 -25.98 17.41
CA PRO A 90 -2.02 -26.71 16.22
C PRO A 90 -1.58 -28.12 16.61
N LYS A 91 -1.81 -29.10 15.73
CA LYS A 91 -1.25 -30.45 15.93
C LYS A 91 0.29 -30.35 15.93
N THR A 92 0.92 -31.02 16.90
CA THR A 92 2.39 -31.21 16.97
C THR A 92 2.88 -31.79 15.65
N GLY A 93 3.79 -31.08 14.97
CA GLY A 93 4.30 -31.46 13.65
C GLY A 93 3.76 -30.65 12.48
N THR A 94 2.85 -29.69 12.70
CA THR A 94 2.66 -28.60 11.73
C THR A 94 4.01 -27.87 11.68
N PRO A 95 4.73 -27.84 10.55
CA PRO A 95 5.89 -26.99 10.46
C PRO A 95 5.41 -25.59 10.83
N ALA A 96 6.01 -24.95 11.84
CA ALA A 96 5.95 -23.50 11.91
C ALA A 96 6.33 -23.07 10.51
N MET A 97 5.43 -22.41 9.78
CA MET A 97 5.64 -22.11 8.38
C MET A 97 7.01 -21.45 8.31
N GLU A 98 8.03 -22.19 7.85
CA GLU A 98 9.41 -21.76 7.81
C GLU A 98 9.47 -20.76 6.67
N THR A 99 8.91 -19.57 6.92
CA THR A 99 9.17 -18.39 6.14
C THR A 99 10.50 -17.87 6.63
N ALA A 100 11.54 -18.59 6.22
CA ALA A 100 12.91 -18.14 6.23
C ALA A 100 13.05 -16.90 5.31
N LEU A 101 12.44 -15.76 5.68
CA LEU A 101 12.78 -14.38 5.29
C LEU A 101 11.84 -13.30 5.86
N GLN A 102 10.89 -13.57 6.76
CA GLN A 102 10.06 -12.50 7.35
C GLN A 102 10.72 -11.94 8.62
N ARG A 103 11.62 -10.96 8.46
CA ARG A 103 12.19 -10.22 9.61
C ARG A 103 11.48 -8.88 9.77
N GLY A 104 10.62 -8.76 10.77
CA GLY A 104 10.06 -7.47 11.21
C GLY A 104 8.54 -7.41 11.24
N PHE A 105 8.03 -6.21 11.54
CA PHE A 105 6.61 -5.90 11.65
C PHE A 105 6.27 -4.76 10.70
N LEU A 106 5.26 -4.95 9.85
CA LEU A 106 4.77 -3.93 8.93
C LEU A 106 3.75 -3.04 9.64
N PHE A 107 4.05 -1.75 9.74
CA PHE A 107 3.17 -0.72 10.26
C PHE A 107 2.47 -0.03 9.09
N ARG A 108 1.16 0.22 9.25
CA ARG A 108 0.30 0.86 8.24
C ARG A 108 -0.36 2.09 8.85
N ASP A 109 0.44 3.12 9.15
CA ASP A 109 -0.04 4.29 9.90
C ASP A 109 -0.59 3.88 11.28
N GLY A 110 0.16 2.99 11.93
CA GLY A 110 -0.21 2.28 13.16
C GLY A 110 0.77 2.51 14.30
N TYR A 111 0.54 1.82 15.43
CA TYR A 111 1.46 1.85 16.58
C TYR A 111 1.54 0.50 17.29
N ALA A 112 2.62 0.31 18.05
CA ALA A 112 2.78 -0.80 18.98
C ALA A 112 3.37 -0.29 20.30
N GLN A 113 2.61 -0.45 21.40
CA GLN A 113 3.03 -0.04 22.73
C GLN A 113 3.60 -1.23 23.50
N VAL A 114 4.90 -1.19 23.76
CA VAL A 114 5.62 -2.24 24.50
C VAL A 114 6.06 -1.71 25.87
N LYS A 115 5.86 -2.50 26.93
CA LYS A 115 6.40 -2.16 28.26
C LYS A 115 7.91 -2.39 28.27
N PRO A 116 8.72 -1.42 28.73
CA PRO A 116 10.14 -1.66 28.94
C PRO A 116 10.34 -2.77 29.98
N ASN A 117 11.30 -3.66 29.76
CA ASN A 117 11.72 -4.58 30.81
C ASN A 117 12.49 -3.80 31.91
N GLY A 118 12.64 -4.38 33.11
CA GLY A 118 13.25 -3.69 34.26
C GLY A 118 14.70 -3.21 34.06
N LEU A 119 15.40 -3.69 33.03
CA LEU A 119 16.77 -3.32 32.70
C LEU A 119 16.87 -2.18 31.66
N MET A 120 15.74 -1.77 31.05
CA MET A 120 15.65 -0.60 30.14
C MET A 120 15.51 0.75 30.87
N TYR A 121 15.66 0.75 32.20
CA TYR A 121 15.54 1.91 33.08
C TYR A 121 16.88 2.50 33.53
N ASP A 122 18.02 2.16 32.89
CA ASP A 122 19.27 2.88 33.19
C ASP A 122 19.19 4.34 32.70
N VAL A 123 18.75 5.22 33.59
CA VAL A 123 18.57 6.66 33.37
C VAL A 123 19.86 7.41 33.06
N ARG A 124 21.03 6.76 33.21
CA ARG A 124 22.33 7.40 33.00
C ARG A 124 22.86 7.27 31.57
N LYS A 125 22.33 6.33 30.79
CA LYS A 125 22.79 6.07 29.41
C LYS A 125 21.62 5.70 28.51
N PHE A 126 21.42 6.48 27.45
CA PHE A 126 20.48 6.15 26.39
C PHE A 126 21.23 5.66 25.16
N ASN A 127 20.93 4.44 24.74
CA ASN A 127 21.41 3.87 23.49
C ASN A 127 20.24 3.09 22.89
N ILE A 128 19.92 3.44 21.65
CA ILE A 128 18.87 2.84 20.86
C ILE A 128 19.37 2.60 19.44
N GLN A 129 18.95 1.47 18.89
CA GLN A 129 19.16 1.09 17.52
C GLN A 129 17.84 0.64 16.93
N VAL A 130 17.44 1.27 15.82
CA VAL A 130 16.24 0.90 15.07
C VAL A 130 16.68 0.51 13.67
N ASN A 131 16.22 -0.66 13.22
CA ASN A 131 16.38 -1.14 11.86
C ASN A 131 15.00 -1.16 11.20
N PHE A 132 14.84 -0.38 10.13
CA PHE A 132 13.55 -0.20 9.47
C PHE A 132 13.68 -0.01 7.95
N ALA A 133 12.56 -0.20 7.26
CA ALA A 133 12.40 -0.09 5.82
C ALA A 133 11.07 0.63 5.53
N THR A 134 11.07 1.72 4.77
CA THR A 134 9.86 2.55 4.59
C THR A 134 9.86 3.33 3.28
N TYR A 135 8.66 3.71 2.83
CA TYR A 135 8.42 4.68 1.77
C TYR A 135 7.90 6.02 2.28
N SER A 136 7.66 6.14 3.59
CA SER A 136 7.12 7.36 4.20
C SER A 136 8.20 8.44 4.25
N GLU A 137 7.91 9.63 3.73
CA GLU A 137 8.79 10.80 3.89
C GLU A 137 8.63 11.44 5.28
N SER A 138 7.55 11.16 6.00
CA SER A 138 7.35 11.65 7.36
C SER A 138 6.63 10.63 8.22
N GLY A 139 6.99 10.58 9.51
CA GLY A 139 6.29 9.73 10.47
C GLY A 139 7.11 9.37 11.70
N LEU A 140 6.44 9.06 12.80
CA LEU A 140 7.06 8.67 14.07
C LEU A 140 7.52 7.20 14.04
N ILE A 141 8.80 6.95 14.28
CA ILE A 141 9.36 5.59 14.34
C ILE A 141 9.44 5.08 15.78
N TYR A 142 9.89 5.93 16.70
CA TYR A 142 10.05 5.58 18.12
C TYR A 142 9.72 6.77 18.99
N PHE A 143 9.02 6.52 20.11
CA PHE A 143 8.76 7.52 21.13
C PHE A 143 8.81 6.90 22.52
N ARG A 144 9.45 7.61 23.45
CA ARG A 144 9.40 7.34 24.88
C ARG A 144 9.30 8.68 25.59
N GLY A 145 8.32 8.84 26.47
CA GLY A 145 8.20 10.05 27.28
C GLY A 145 7.48 9.81 28.60
N ASP A 146 7.68 10.73 29.53
CA ASP A 146 7.00 10.80 30.81
C ASP A 146 6.05 12.01 30.82
N PRO A 147 4.73 11.81 30.99
CA PRO A 147 3.76 12.90 30.94
C PRO A 147 3.86 13.87 32.12
N ASN A 148 4.49 13.47 33.23
CA ASN A 148 4.63 14.29 34.43
C ASN A 148 5.90 15.16 34.36
N THR A 149 7.05 14.56 34.05
CA THR A 149 8.32 15.32 33.94
C THR A 149 8.46 16.06 32.62
N LYS A 150 7.65 15.68 31.62
CA LYS A 150 7.74 16.10 30.21
C LYS A 150 9.00 15.61 29.50
N ASP A 151 9.84 14.79 30.15
CA ASP A 151 11.02 14.22 29.51
C ASP A 151 10.61 13.30 28.37
N PHE A 152 11.29 13.40 27.23
CA PHE A 152 11.03 12.54 26.09
C PHE A 152 12.25 12.30 25.22
N VAL A 153 12.15 11.25 24.41
CA VAL A 153 13.00 10.98 23.26
C VAL A 153 12.13 10.50 22.10
N SER A 154 12.38 11.02 20.91
CA SER A 154 11.72 10.61 19.67
C SER A 154 12.72 10.36 18.56
N ILE A 155 12.43 9.35 17.73
CA ILE A 155 13.05 9.15 16.42
C ILE A 155 11.93 9.25 15.39
N GLU A 156 12.05 10.18 14.46
CA GLU A 156 11.03 10.49 13.48
C GLU A 156 11.64 10.66 12.08
N LEU A 157 10.80 10.58 11.06
CA LEU A 157 11.10 11.00 9.71
C LEU A 157 10.50 12.38 9.46
N VAL A 158 11.30 13.28 8.92
CA VAL A 158 10.88 14.62 8.47
C VAL A 158 11.44 14.82 7.08
N GLU A 159 10.58 14.94 6.07
CA GLU A 159 10.98 15.12 4.66
C GLU A 159 12.03 14.09 4.17
N GLY A 160 11.93 12.84 4.65
CA GLY A 160 12.84 11.73 4.31
C GLY A 160 14.12 11.66 5.15
N HIS A 161 14.35 12.64 6.03
CA HIS A 161 15.47 12.70 6.95
C HIS A 161 15.12 12.08 8.30
N VAL A 162 16.07 11.37 8.90
CA VAL A 162 15.90 10.82 10.25
C VAL A 162 16.26 11.89 11.26
N VAL A 163 15.32 12.24 12.12
CA VAL A 163 15.50 13.23 13.16
C VAL A 163 15.40 12.55 14.52
N LEU A 164 16.41 12.79 15.36
CA LEU A 164 16.38 12.43 16.78
C LEU A 164 16.13 13.68 17.60
N GLN A 165 15.12 13.64 18.47
CA GLN A 165 14.87 14.68 19.46
C GLN A 165 14.91 14.09 20.87
N PHE A 166 15.44 14.84 21.84
CA PHE A 166 15.19 14.55 23.25
C PHE A 166 15.06 15.82 24.08
N TYR A 167 14.30 15.69 25.17
CA TYR A 167 14.18 16.68 26.24
C TYR A 167 14.29 15.94 27.57
N LEU A 168 15.20 16.40 28.44
CA LEU A 168 15.44 15.83 29.78
C LEU A 168 15.29 16.89 30.87
N GLY A 169 14.42 17.88 30.65
CA GLY A 169 14.22 19.02 31.53
C GLY A 169 15.18 20.21 31.30
N GLY A 170 14.72 21.40 31.70
CA GLY A 170 15.54 22.63 31.70
C GLY A 170 16.03 23.03 30.30
N ARG A 171 17.36 23.08 30.11
CA ARG A 171 18.03 23.41 28.83
C ARG A 171 18.55 22.17 28.07
N SER A 172 18.30 20.96 28.58
CA SER A 172 18.81 19.71 28.02
C SER A 172 17.99 19.31 26.79
N LYS A 173 18.30 19.94 25.65
CA LYS A 173 17.65 19.73 24.36
C LYS A 173 18.67 19.40 23.28
N LEU A 174 18.33 18.46 22.40
CA LEU A 174 19.10 18.16 21.19
C LEU A 174 18.12 17.80 20.07
N ARG A 175 18.39 18.35 18.88
CA ARG A 175 17.84 17.87 17.62
C ARG A 175 19.03 17.51 16.74
N LEU A 176 19.15 16.25 16.37
CA LEU A 176 20.11 15.81 15.36
C LEU A 176 19.35 15.63 14.05
N ASP A 177 19.84 16.31 13.02
CA ASP A 177 19.42 16.13 11.65
C ASP A 177 20.60 15.56 10.86
N ASP A 178 20.32 14.63 9.95
CA ASP A 178 21.35 14.04 9.09
C ASP A 178 21.59 14.99 7.91
N ASP A 179 22.46 16.01 8.10
CA ASP A 179 22.70 17.05 7.09
C ASP A 179 24.07 16.91 6.36
N GLN A 180 23.97 16.59 5.06
CA GLN A 180 24.86 16.90 3.92
C GLN A 180 26.09 16.03 3.51
N ARG A 181 26.08 15.72 2.19
CA ARG A 181 27.20 15.39 1.25
C ARG A 181 27.73 13.96 1.22
N SER A 182 26.95 13.04 0.65
CA SER A 182 27.43 12.05 -0.36
C SER A 182 26.39 11.00 -0.76
N VAL A 183 25.12 11.33 -0.99
CA VAL A 183 24.32 10.49 -1.90
C VAL A 183 23.41 11.37 -2.73
N SER A 184 23.66 11.38 -4.04
CA SER A 184 22.81 11.98 -5.05
C SER A 184 21.39 11.43 -4.92
N TYR A 185 20.42 12.34 -4.85
CA TYR A 185 18.99 12.08 -4.91
C TYR A 185 18.67 11.18 -6.11
N SER A 186 18.19 9.98 -5.83
CA SER A 186 17.53 9.07 -6.76
C SER A 186 16.73 8.13 -5.88
N PHE A 187 15.40 8.22 -5.95
CA PHE A 187 14.46 7.48 -5.12
C PHE A 187 14.65 5.97 -5.27
N LEU A 188 15.52 5.41 -4.44
CA LEU A 188 15.59 4.00 -4.06
C LEU A 188 16.76 3.77 -3.09
N MET A 189 16.50 3.63 -1.78
CA MET A 189 17.45 3.00 -0.84
C MET A 189 16.68 2.44 0.36
N VAL A 190 16.73 1.13 0.63
CA VAL A 190 16.07 0.54 1.81
C VAL A 190 16.97 -0.46 2.54
N ASP A 191 18.00 0.08 3.19
CA ASP A 191 18.47 -0.44 4.47
C ASP A 191 18.99 0.75 5.29
N ARG A 192 18.21 1.22 6.28
CA ARG A 192 18.71 2.21 7.24
C ARG A 192 18.85 1.53 8.59
N THR A 193 20.09 1.44 9.04
CA THR A 193 20.40 1.08 10.43
C THR A 193 20.78 2.37 11.15
N ALA A 194 19.88 2.93 11.94
CA ALA A 194 20.21 4.07 12.80
C ALA A 194 20.76 3.53 14.12
N THR A 195 22.07 3.66 14.34
CA THR A 195 22.73 3.33 15.62
C THR A 195 23.08 4.63 16.31
N VAL A 196 22.31 5.02 17.34
CA VAL A 196 22.58 6.24 18.11
C VAL A 196 23.46 5.93 19.31
N LEU A 197 24.74 6.23 19.22
CA LEU A 197 25.69 6.17 20.32
C LEU A 197 25.83 7.53 21.00
N CYS A 198 24.95 7.84 21.95
CA CYS A 198 25.14 8.99 22.85
C CYS A 198 25.91 8.58 24.11
N LYS A 199 27.22 8.84 24.17
CA LYS A 199 27.99 8.81 25.43
C LYS A 199 27.86 10.17 26.12
N LEU A 200 26.79 10.37 26.88
CA LEU A 200 26.62 11.59 27.68
C LEU A 200 27.52 11.53 28.92
N LYS A 201 28.59 12.34 28.95
CA LYS A 201 29.27 12.75 30.18
C LYS A 201 28.63 14.05 30.64
N ARG A 202 28.31 14.14 31.94
CA ARG A 202 27.65 15.28 32.61
C ARG A 202 28.39 16.63 32.47
N SER A 203 29.62 16.64 31.94
CA SER A 203 30.50 17.82 31.87
C SER A 203 30.49 18.57 30.53
N ASP A 204 30.05 17.96 29.42
CA ASP A 204 30.35 18.50 28.09
C ASP A 204 29.10 19.09 27.42
N MET A 205 28.43 20.01 28.15
CA MET A 205 27.19 20.64 27.71
C MET A 205 27.46 21.95 26.96
N ALA A 206 28.01 21.83 25.75
CA ALA A 206 28.08 22.93 24.78
C ALA A 206 27.21 22.59 23.55
N CYS A 207 25.89 22.61 23.72
CA CYS A 207 24.95 22.59 22.60
C CYS A 207 24.42 24.01 22.35
N ILE A 208 24.58 24.43 21.11
CA ILE A 208 24.32 25.77 20.58
C ILE A 208 22.85 26.16 20.84
N LEU A 209 22.67 27.34 21.43
CA LEU A 209 21.38 27.97 21.71
C LEU A 209 20.78 28.52 20.41
N PHE A 210 19.80 27.82 19.84
CA PHE A 210 18.77 28.46 19.02
C PHE A 210 17.46 28.57 19.84
N ARG A 211 16.97 29.81 19.87
CA ARG A 211 15.82 30.33 20.62
C ARG A 211 14.51 29.87 19.94
N TRP A 212 13.52 29.49 20.74
CA TRP A 212 12.13 29.17 20.34
C TRP A 212 11.95 28.07 19.27
N PHE A 213 12.01 26.80 19.68
CA PHE A 213 11.44 25.70 18.90
C PHE A 213 10.17 25.23 19.60
N ASP A 214 9.06 25.22 18.87
CA ASP A 214 7.86 24.47 19.24
C ASP A 214 8.17 22.97 19.09
N TYR A 215 7.76 22.13 20.03
CA TYR A 215 8.02 20.68 20.01
C TYR A 215 7.07 20.01 19.01
N HIS A 216 7.24 20.30 17.73
CA HIS A 216 6.47 19.69 16.67
C HIS A 216 6.99 18.28 16.37
N ILE A 217 6.69 17.34 17.28
CA ILE A 217 6.87 15.90 17.01
C ILE A 217 5.93 15.54 15.85
N GLN A 218 6.46 14.83 14.86
CA GLN A 218 5.65 14.33 13.75
C GLN A 218 4.79 13.15 14.21
N TRP A 219 3.62 13.43 14.76
CA TRP A 219 2.66 12.41 15.20
C TRP A 219 1.95 11.69 14.04
N LYS A 220 2.24 12.05 12.79
CA LYS A 220 1.82 11.26 11.62
C LYS A 220 2.35 9.84 11.79
N GLY A 221 1.52 8.83 11.56
CA GLY A 221 1.98 7.46 11.71
C GLY A 221 2.91 7.05 10.58
N PHE A 222 3.55 5.91 10.82
CA PHE A 222 4.62 5.38 9.99
C PHE A 222 4.07 4.25 9.13
N TYR A 223 4.27 4.35 7.81
CA TYR A 223 4.05 3.24 6.89
C TYR A 223 5.39 2.58 6.55
N GLY A 224 5.64 1.39 7.04
CA GLY A 224 6.91 0.70 6.80
C GLY A 224 7.14 -0.49 7.71
N CYS A 225 8.22 -1.21 7.46
CA CYS A 225 8.65 -2.32 8.26
C CYS A 225 9.63 -1.87 9.36
N ILE A 226 9.41 -2.33 10.60
CA ILE A 226 10.41 -2.26 11.66
C ILE A 226 10.93 -3.68 11.90
N ARG A 227 12.21 -3.92 11.58
CA ARG A 227 12.86 -5.23 11.70
C ARG A 227 13.31 -5.51 13.14
N SER A 228 13.89 -4.51 13.78
CA SER A 228 14.25 -4.59 15.19
C SER A 228 14.37 -3.22 15.84
N VAL A 229 14.00 -3.17 17.11
CA VAL A 229 14.34 -2.08 18.02
C VAL A 229 15.14 -2.68 19.16
N SER A 230 16.34 -2.18 19.40
CA SER A 230 17.20 -2.65 20.47
C SER A 230 17.84 -1.53 21.25
N HIS A 231 18.06 -1.74 22.54
CA HIS A 231 18.78 -0.85 23.42
C HIS A 231 20.25 -1.27 23.55
N GLY A 232 21.12 -0.35 23.98
CA GLY A 232 22.58 -0.54 24.00
C GLY A 232 23.16 -1.68 24.84
N TYR A 233 22.34 -2.38 25.63
CA TYR A 233 22.72 -3.61 26.33
C TYR A 233 22.36 -4.88 25.55
N GLY A 234 22.06 -4.76 24.24
CA GLY A 234 21.67 -5.87 23.37
C GLY A 234 20.21 -6.33 23.57
N GLN A 235 19.45 -5.62 24.41
CA GLN A 235 18.05 -5.97 24.68
C GLN A 235 17.16 -5.51 23.56
N LYS A 236 16.41 -6.46 22.98
CA LYS A 236 15.44 -6.19 21.92
C LYS A 236 14.08 -5.90 22.52
N ILE A 237 13.40 -4.89 21.98
CA ILE A 237 11.98 -4.69 22.19
C ILE A 237 11.25 -5.69 21.32
N ASP A 238 10.45 -6.54 21.95
CA ASP A 238 9.65 -7.56 21.27
C ASP A 238 8.27 -6.98 20.92
N ILE A 239 8.11 -6.54 19.67
CA ILE A 239 6.87 -5.94 19.17
C ILE A 239 5.72 -6.97 19.17
N ALA A 240 6.00 -8.26 19.02
CA ALA A 240 4.98 -9.31 19.13
C ALA A 240 4.36 -9.40 20.54
N LYS A 241 5.03 -8.84 21.56
CA LYS A 241 4.55 -8.75 22.94
C LYS A 241 4.01 -7.35 23.29
N ALA A 242 3.64 -6.55 22.29
CA ALA A 242 2.98 -5.27 22.53
C ALA A 242 1.69 -5.46 23.35
N ASN A 243 1.50 -4.60 24.35
CA ASN A 243 0.26 -4.61 25.15
C ASN A 243 -0.93 -4.05 24.37
N LYS A 244 -0.65 -3.12 23.45
CA LYS A 244 -1.60 -2.50 22.55
C LYS A 244 -0.92 -2.31 21.22
N SER A 245 -1.63 -2.62 20.14
CA SER A 245 -1.19 -2.31 18.79
C SER A 245 -2.38 -1.99 17.90
N LEU A 246 -2.14 -1.21 16.86
CA LEU A 246 -3.11 -0.88 15.83
C LEU A 246 -2.38 -0.86 14.48
N HIS A 247 -2.95 -1.51 13.47
CA HIS A 247 -2.41 -1.58 12.10
C HIS A 247 -0.95 -2.04 12.02
N VAL A 248 -0.62 -3.08 12.80
CA VAL A 248 0.69 -3.74 12.79
C VAL A 248 0.52 -5.20 12.40
N GLU A 249 1.20 -5.63 11.35
CA GLU A 249 1.19 -7.01 10.85
C GLU A 249 2.57 -7.66 11.05
N ASP A 250 2.57 -8.96 11.34
CA ASP A 250 3.80 -9.74 11.44
C ASP A 250 4.36 -10.02 10.05
N GLY A 251 5.68 -9.87 9.93
CA GLY A 251 6.42 -10.11 8.71
C GLY A 251 6.50 -8.91 7.76
N CYS A 252 7.64 -8.83 7.09
CA CYS A 252 7.90 -7.94 5.99
C CYS A 252 8.61 -8.73 4.90
N VAL A 253 8.23 -8.50 3.64
CA VAL A 253 8.90 -9.12 2.50
C VAL A 253 9.65 -8.02 1.78
N GLU A 254 10.90 -8.30 1.44
CA GLU A 254 11.72 -7.40 0.63
C GLU A 254 12.21 -8.14 -0.60
N THR A 255 12.15 -7.48 -1.74
CA THR A 255 12.68 -8.00 -3.00
C THR A 255 13.59 -6.94 -3.59
N ASN A 256 14.84 -7.29 -3.88
CA ASN A 256 15.85 -6.37 -4.43
C ASN A 256 16.04 -5.08 -3.59
N GLY A 257 16.01 -5.20 -2.25
CA GLY A 257 16.17 -4.06 -1.35
C GLY A 257 15.00 -3.06 -1.39
N ARG A 258 13.81 -3.51 -1.79
CA ARG A 258 12.55 -2.73 -1.73
C ARG A 258 11.54 -3.46 -0.86
N LEU A 259 10.86 -2.71 0.01
CA LEU A 259 9.74 -3.23 0.79
C LEU A 259 8.61 -3.64 -0.15
N THR A 260 8.38 -4.94 -0.29
CA THR A 260 7.25 -5.45 -1.05
C THR A 260 6.07 -5.63 -0.11
N THR A 261 4.98 -4.96 -0.44
CA THR A 261 3.77 -4.99 0.38
C THR A 261 2.68 -5.77 -0.35
N ALA A 262 1.79 -6.40 0.40
CA ALA A 262 0.62 -7.08 -0.16
C ALA A 262 -0.52 -6.10 -0.46
N ASP A 263 -0.27 -4.81 -0.30
CA ASP A 263 -1.27 -3.77 -0.44
C ASP A 263 -1.81 -3.65 -1.83
N ARG A 264 -3.07 -3.28 -1.84
CA ARG A 264 -3.89 -3.20 -3.04
C ARG A 264 -4.44 -1.82 -3.26
N VAL A 265 -4.36 -0.93 -2.27
CA VAL A 265 -5.04 0.37 -2.25
C VAL A 265 -4.01 1.49 -2.10
N ILE A 266 -4.18 2.55 -2.88
CA ILE A 266 -3.45 3.81 -2.75
C ILE A 266 -4.49 4.92 -2.59
N SER A 267 -4.32 5.78 -1.58
CA SER A 267 -5.08 7.02 -1.43
C SER A 267 -4.28 8.23 -1.90
N PHE A 268 -5.01 9.21 -2.45
CA PHE A 268 -4.48 10.46 -2.97
C PHE A 268 -5.28 11.63 -2.40
N SER A 269 -4.56 12.66 -1.95
CA SER A 269 -5.13 13.83 -1.26
C SER A 269 -5.34 15.05 -2.19
N GLY A 270 -5.36 14.86 -3.50
CA GLY A 270 -5.52 15.95 -4.49
C GLY A 270 -4.21 16.65 -4.91
N ARG A 271 -3.07 16.22 -4.36
CA ARG A 271 -1.71 16.61 -4.83
C ARG A 271 -0.75 15.41 -4.86
N GLY A 272 -1.30 14.21 -4.83
CA GLY A 272 -0.55 12.97 -4.72
C GLY A 272 -0.03 12.48 -6.07
N VAL A 273 1.14 11.85 -6.04
CA VAL A 273 1.68 11.09 -7.16
C VAL A 273 2.27 9.78 -6.63
N PHE A 274 1.99 8.70 -7.34
CA PHE A 274 2.61 7.40 -7.12
C PHE A 274 3.23 6.95 -8.44
N GLU A 275 4.56 6.95 -8.50
CA GLU A 275 5.31 6.47 -9.65
C GLU A 275 5.70 5.02 -9.44
N MET A 276 5.48 4.18 -10.42
CA MET A 276 5.95 2.80 -10.40
C MET A 276 6.41 2.33 -11.77
N GLN A 277 6.86 1.09 -11.84
CA GLN A 277 7.21 0.48 -13.12
C GLN A 277 5.97 0.38 -14.01
N GLY A 278 6.09 0.81 -15.26
CA GLY A 278 5.08 0.66 -16.29
C GLY A 278 4.82 -0.79 -16.68
N PHE A 279 3.88 -0.98 -17.60
CA PHE A 279 3.52 -2.32 -18.08
C PHE A 279 3.40 -2.34 -19.60
N ALA A 280 3.37 -3.56 -20.14
CA ALA A 280 3.19 -3.79 -21.56
C ALA A 280 1.77 -4.32 -21.80
N PHE A 281 1.02 -3.67 -22.69
CA PHE A 281 -0.36 -3.97 -23.02
C PHE A 281 -0.47 -4.34 -24.51
N GLY A 282 -0.32 -5.64 -24.78
CA GLY A 282 -0.30 -6.22 -26.12
C GLY A 282 -1.68 -6.61 -26.64
N VAL A 283 -1.70 -7.29 -27.79
CA VAL A 283 -2.90 -7.98 -28.30
C VAL A 283 -3.33 -9.05 -27.29
N ASP A 284 -4.64 -9.24 -27.12
CA ASP A 284 -5.25 -10.18 -26.17
C ASP A 284 -4.85 -9.93 -24.70
N SER A 285 -4.52 -8.67 -24.37
CA SER A 285 -4.25 -8.24 -23.00
C SER A 285 -5.49 -7.63 -22.32
N SER A 286 -5.50 -7.67 -20.99
CA SER A 286 -6.51 -7.03 -20.16
C SER A 286 -5.90 -6.28 -18.98
N LEU A 287 -6.48 -5.13 -18.65
CA LEU A 287 -6.12 -4.34 -17.49
C LEU A 287 -7.38 -4.14 -16.64
N ALA A 288 -7.29 -4.41 -15.34
CA ALA A 288 -8.34 -4.11 -14.39
C ALA A 288 -7.78 -3.23 -13.27
N PHE A 289 -8.59 -2.31 -12.78
CA PHE A 289 -8.32 -1.53 -11.57
C PHE A 289 -9.63 -0.97 -11.03
N ASN A 290 -9.64 -0.59 -9.77
CA ASN A 290 -10.76 0.08 -9.14
C ASN A 290 -10.40 1.53 -8.84
N PHE A 291 -11.40 2.40 -8.85
CA PHE A 291 -11.25 3.76 -8.35
C PHE A 291 -12.44 4.20 -7.51
N LEU A 292 -12.21 5.18 -6.64
CA LEU A 292 -13.23 5.86 -5.84
C LEU A 292 -12.86 7.34 -5.80
N THR A 293 -13.76 8.22 -6.23
CA THR A 293 -13.56 9.67 -6.18
C THR A 293 -14.87 10.44 -6.34
N GLU A 294 -14.88 11.69 -5.90
CA GLU A 294 -15.94 12.67 -6.19
C GLU A 294 -15.47 13.74 -7.20
N SER A 295 -14.18 13.72 -7.56
CA SER A 295 -13.62 14.68 -8.51
C SER A 295 -14.10 14.39 -9.92
N ALA A 296 -14.75 15.38 -10.55
CA ALA A 296 -15.21 15.25 -11.93
C ALA A 296 -14.05 15.21 -12.94
N ASN A 297 -12.89 15.80 -12.60
CA ASN A 297 -11.70 15.78 -13.42
C ASN A 297 -10.53 15.26 -12.59
N ALA A 298 -9.91 14.15 -12.99
CA ALA A 298 -8.78 13.57 -12.28
C ALA A 298 -7.99 12.60 -13.15
N VAL A 299 -6.67 12.59 -13.01
CA VAL A 299 -5.81 11.52 -13.57
C VAL A 299 -5.97 10.27 -12.71
N LEU A 300 -6.28 9.13 -13.33
CA LEU A 300 -6.26 7.83 -12.65
C LEU A 300 -4.90 7.17 -12.86
N PHE A 301 -4.50 6.97 -14.11
CA PHE A 301 -3.13 6.57 -14.43
C PHE A 301 -2.65 7.10 -15.78
N TYR A 302 -1.33 7.14 -15.95
CA TYR A 302 -0.69 7.54 -17.17
C TYR A 302 0.71 6.93 -17.33
N GLU A 303 0.99 6.31 -18.47
CA GLU A 303 2.34 5.98 -18.92
C GLU A 303 2.55 6.42 -20.37
N SER A 304 3.75 6.92 -20.68
CA SER A 304 4.09 7.39 -22.03
C SER A 304 5.60 7.25 -22.29
N ASN A 305 5.95 6.96 -23.54
CA ASN A 305 7.33 6.93 -24.01
C ASN A 305 7.99 8.33 -24.03
N GLN A 306 7.18 9.39 -24.02
CA GLN A 306 7.66 10.78 -24.05
C GLN A 306 8.18 11.27 -22.69
N LEU A 307 7.77 10.64 -21.59
CA LEU A 307 8.16 11.03 -20.22
C LEU A 307 9.67 10.88 -19.94
N LYS A 308 10.38 10.06 -20.72
CA LYS A 308 11.83 9.86 -20.57
C LYS A 308 12.69 10.91 -21.27
N SER A 309 12.12 11.78 -22.09
CA SER A 309 12.88 12.60 -23.04
C SER A 309 12.82 14.09 -22.71
N ARG A 310 13.45 14.53 -21.61
CA ARG A 310 13.75 15.96 -21.41
C ARG A 310 14.83 16.50 -22.39
N ARG A 311 15.48 15.63 -23.20
CA ARG A 311 16.65 15.98 -24.04
C ARG A 311 16.67 15.47 -25.49
N ARG A 312 15.66 14.75 -25.98
CA ARG A 312 15.60 14.37 -27.41
C ARG A 312 14.36 14.96 -28.07
N ARG A 313 14.59 15.46 -29.30
CA ARG A 313 13.60 15.78 -30.34
C ARG A 313 12.34 14.94 -30.18
N GLN A 314 11.17 15.58 -30.32
CA GLN A 314 9.86 14.95 -30.49
C GLN A 314 10.02 13.54 -31.07
N VAL A 315 9.79 12.52 -30.24
CA VAL A 315 9.71 11.16 -30.74
C VAL A 315 8.49 11.17 -31.65
N ALA A 316 8.68 10.96 -32.95
CA ALA A 316 7.59 10.99 -33.92
C ALA A 316 6.55 9.89 -33.62
N GLU A 317 6.96 8.87 -32.87
CA GLU A 317 6.15 7.74 -32.46
C GLU A 317 5.60 7.92 -31.05
N LYS A 318 4.29 8.18 -30.91
CA LYS A 318 3.61 8.39 -29.63
C LYS A 318 3.05 7.08 -29.09
N GLU A 319 3.56 6.63 -27.96
CA GLU A 319 3.12 5.37 -27.34
C GLU A 319 2.76 5.63 -25.89
N PHE A 320 1.46 5.61 -25.59
CA PHE A 320 0.92 6.02 -24.30
C PHE A 320 -0.36 5.26 -23.93
N PHE A 321 -0.62 5.18 -22.63
CA PHE A 321 -1.85 4.63 -22.06
C PHE A 321 -2.26 5.54 -20.90
N ALA A 322 -3.42 6.18 -21.05
CA ALA A 322 -4.03 7.03 -20.05
C ALA A 322 -5.41 6.51 -19.65
N ALA A 323 -5.74 6.64 -18.37
CA ALA A 323 -7.12 6.65 -17.88
C ALA A 323 -7.33 7.86 -16.97
N TYR A 324 -8.39 8.60 -17.20
CA TYR A 324 -8.72 9.81 -16.46
C TYR A 324 -10.22 10.04 -16.43
N LEU A 325 -10.68 10.87 -15.49
CA LEU A 325 -12.03 11.41 -15.48
C LEU A 325 -12.05 12.76 -16.18
N SER A 326 -13.05 12.97 -17.03
CA SER A 326 -13.37 14.25 -17.66
C SER A 326 -14.84 14.54 -17.47
N SER A 327 -15.17 15.62 -16.77
CA SER A 327 -16.56 15.98 -16.41
C SER A 327 -17.36 14.83 -15.77
N GLY A 328 -16.68 13.96 -15.01
CA GLY A 328 -17.26 12.79 -14.34
C GLY A 328 -17.27 11.51 -15.19
N HIS A 329 -17.07 11.61 -16.50
CA HIS A 329 -17.00 10.47 -17.40
C HIS A 329 -15.62 9.82 -17.36
N LEU A 330 -15.57 8.49 -17.37
CA LEU A 330 -14.31 7.75 -17.45
C LEU A 330 -13.85 7.69 -18.90
N VAL A 331 -12.63 8.16 -19.13
CA VAL A 331 -11.99 8.19 -20.43
C VAL A 331 -10.73 7.33 -20.41
N VAL A 332 -10.60 6.45 -21.40
CA VAL A 332 -9.39 5.65 -21.66
C VAL A 332 -8.83 6.07 -23.00
N HIS A 333 -7.59 6.55 -23.01
CA HIS A 333 -6.91 7.02 -24.21
C HIS A 333 -5.64 6.19 -24.45
N LEU A 334 -5.55 5.59 -25.63
CA LEU A 334 -4.49 4.68 -26.03
C LEU A 334 -3.83 5.19 -27.30
N GLY A 335 -2.50 5.20 -27.34
CA GLY A 335 -1.72 5.51 -28.54
C GLY A 335 -0.63 4.48 -28.81
N THR A 336 -0.42 4.14 -30.08
CA THR A 336 0.74 3.36 -30.54
C THR A 336 1.66 4.21 -31.42
N GLY A 337 2.95 3.86 -31.41
CA GLY A 337 4.01 4.61 -32.07
C GLY A 337 3.75 4.96 -33.54
N ARG A 338 2.85 4.30 -34.26
CA ARG A 338 2.50 4.62 -35.65
C ARG A 338 1.42 5.70 -35.82
N SER A 339 1.24 6.58 -34.82
CA SER A 339 0.23 7.68 -34.79
C SER A 339 -1.22 7.22 -34.74
N PHE A 340 -1.48 5.95 -34.39
CA PHE A 340 -2.85 5.46 -34.19
C PHE A 340 -3.24 5.63 -32.73
N SER A 341 -4.25 6.45 -32.46
CA SER A 341 -4.81 6.65 -31.12
C SER A 341 -6.31 6.40 -31.11
N VAL A 342 -6.83 5.87 -29.99
CA VAL A 342 -8.26 5.67 -29.77
C VAL A 342 -8.64 6.12 -28.38
N THR A 343 -9.80 6.74 -28.29
CA THR A 343 -10.43 7.14 -27.02
C THR A 343 -11.68 6.30 -26.81
N LEU A 344 -11.83 5.73 -25.63
CA LEU A 344 -13.06 5.13 -25.14
C LEU A 344 -13.59 6.00 -24.02
N GLU A 345 -14.87 6.34 -24.06
CA GLU A 345 -15.50 7.23 -23.08
C GLU A 345 -16.84 6.65 -22.61
N THR A 346 -17.12 6.77 -21.31
CA THR A 346 -18.37 6.29 -20.75
C THR A 346 -19.50 7.29 -20.92
N GLU A 347 -20.69 6.84 -21.31
CA GLU A 347 -21.89 7.71 -21.33
C GLU A 347 -22.33 8.16 -19.94
N ASN A 348 -22.09 7.33 -18.91
CA ASN A 348 -22.43 7.64 -17.52
C ASN A 348 -21.26 8.34 -16.81
N VAL A 349 -21.60 9.09 -15.75
CA VAL A 349 -20.64 9.67 -14.81
C VAL A 349 -20.37 8.72 -13.64
N TYR A 350 -19.14 8.75 -13.11
CA TYR A 350 -18.63 7.81 -12.11
C TYR A 350 -17.86 8.50 -10.96
N ASN A 351 -18.07 9.79 -10.74
CA ASN A 351 -17.51 10.54 -9.62
C ASN A 351 -18.51 10.65 -8.45
N ASP A 352 -19.19 9.54 -8.11
CA ASP A 352 -20.28 9.50 -7.13
C ASP A 352 -19.80 9.17 -5.69
N GLY A 353 -18.48 9.13 -5.47
CA GLY A 353 -17.88 8.76 -4.18
C GLY A 353 -17.95 7.26 -3.85
N ARG A 354 -18.39 6.41 -4.78
CA ARG A 354 -18.44 4.95 -4.62
C ARG A 354 -17.28 4.28 -5.34
N LEU A 355 -17.04 3.02 -4.96
CA LEU A 355 -16.05 2.18 -5.62
C LEU A 355 -16.59 1.71 -6.97
N HIS A 356 -15.82 1.94 -8.03
CA HIS A 356 -16.10 1.44 -9.37
C HIS A 356 -14.96 0.57 -9.86
N ALA A 357 -15.32 -0.55 -10.47
CA ALA A 357 -14.38 -1.51 -11.04
C ALA A 357 -14.30 -1.32 -12.56
N VAL A 358 -13.10 -1.00 -13.05
CA VAL A 358 -12.81 -0.78 -14.46
C VAL A 358 -12.12 -2.01 -15.03
N PHE A 359 -12.56 -2.43 -16.21
CA PHE A 359 -11.92 -3.49 -16.97
C PHE A 359 -11.76 -3.08 -18.42
N ILE A 360 -10.51 -3.07 -18.89
CA ILE A 360 -10.13 -2.71 -20.25
C ILE A 360 -9.61 -3.99 -20.92
N ARG A 361 -10.22 -4.37 -22.04
CA ARG A 361 -9.86 -5.58 -22.78
C ARG A 361 -9.48 -5.23 -24.20
N ARG A 362 -8.25 -5.56 -24.60
CA ARG A 362 -7.83 -5.53 -26.00
C ARG A 362 -7.92 -6.94 -26.56
N GLN A 363 -8.72 -7.14 -27.60
CA GLN A 363 -8.89 -8.44 -28.24
C GLN A 363 -8.88 -8.26 -29.76
N LYS A 364 -8.02 -9.02 -30.45
CA LYS A 364 -7.83 -8.88 -31.91
C LYS A 364 -7.55 -7.41 -32.30
N ASN A 365 -8.47 -6.81 -33.05
CA ASN A 365 -8.41 -5.44 -33.59
C ASN A 365 -9.40 -4.51 -32.89
N GLY A 366 -9.69 -4.73 -31.61
CA GLY A 366 -10.62 -3.91 -30.84
C GLY A 366 -10.20 -3.76 -29.39
N VAL A 367 -10.59 -2.63 -28.80
CA VAL A 367 -10.49 -2.38 -27.36
C VAL A 367 -11.90 -2.16 -26.85
N SER A 368 -12.23 -2.78 -25.72
CA SER A 368 -13.51 -2.63 -25.04
C SER A 368 -13.28 -2.13 -23.62
N LEU A 369 -14.10 -1.17 -23.19
CA LEU A 369 -14.14 -0.62 -21.84
C LEU A 369 -15.38 -1.14 -21.11
N PHE A 370 -15.18 -1.67 -19.91
CA PHE A 370 -16.24 -2.09 -19.02
C PHE A 370 -16.11 -1.35 -17.68
N VAL A 371 -17.25 -0.97 -17.10
CA VAL A 371 -17.33 -0.44 -15.75
C VAL A 371 -18.39 -1.22 -14.99
N ASN A 372 -18.04 -1.79 -13.83
CA ASN A 372 -18.91 -2.63 -13.01
C ASN A 372 -19.58 -3.78 -13.81
N ASP A 373 -18.77 -4.52 -14.59
CA ASP A 373 -19.19 -5.60 -15.52
C ASP A 373 -20.08 -5.16 -16.71
N HIS A 374 -20.41 -3.87 -16.84
CA HIS A 374 -21.23 -3.38 -17.95
C HIS A 374 -20.32 -2.87 -19.07
N LEU A 375 -20.60 -3.27 -20.32
CA LEU A 375 -19.89 -2.76 -21.49
C LEU A 375 -20.25 -1.29 -21.70
N MET A 376 -19.26 -0.41 -21.68
CA MET A 376 -19.43 1.02 -21.88
C MET A 376 -19.18 1.43 -23.32
N ASP A 377 -18.06 0.95 -23.89
CA ASP A 377 -17.66 1.32 -25.25
C ASP A 377 -16.78 0.22 -25.87
N THR A 378 -16.74 0.17 -27.21
CA THR A 378 -15.82 -0.67 -27.98
C THR A 378 -15.39 0.05 -29.25
N VAL A 379 -14.08 0.23 -29.39
CA VAL A 379 -13.48 0.94 -30.52
C VAL A 379 -12.57 0.02 -31.31
N SER A 380 -12.56 0.18 -32.64
CA SER A 380 -11.63 -0.55 -33.52
C SER A 380 -10.20 -0.07 -33.28
N PHE A 381 -9.32 -1.03 -33.00
CA PHE A 381 -7.90 -0.82 -32.77
C PHE A 381 -7.06 -1.81 -33.60
N PRO A 382 -6.97 -1.62 -34.93
CA PRO A 382 -6.29 -2.53 -35.85
C PRO A 382 -4.76 -2.34 -35.83
N SER A 383 -4.16 -2.31 -34.64
CA SER A 383 -2.72 -2.33 -34.45
C SER A 383 -2.33 -3.61 -33.71
N SER A 384 -1.21 -4.22 -34.10
CA SER A 384 -0.57 -5.31 -33.37
C SER A 384 0.51 -4.84 -32.39
N ASP A 385 0.80 -3.53 -32.36
CA ASP A 385 1.88 -2.97 -31.57
C ASP A 385 1.54 -3.04 -30.08
N THR A 386 2.53 -3.35 -29.24
CA THR A 386 2.35 -3.40 -27.80
C THR A 386 2.41 -1.98 -27.25
N ILE A 387 1.43 -1.58 -26.44
CA ILE A 387 1.39 -0.26 -25.82
C ILE A 387 2.13 -0.35 -24.48
N GLY A 388 2.97 0.64 -24.18
CA GLY A 388 3.66 0.69 -22.89
C GLY A 388 4.87 -0.26 -22.81
N SER A 389 5.62 -0.14 -21.72
CA SER A 389 6.83 -0.94 -21.49
C SER A 389 7.14 -1.05 -20.00
N LEU A 390 7.73 -2.17 -19.59
CA LEU A 390 8.32 -2.32 -18.25
C LEU A 390 9.45 -1.30 -17.98
N GLN A 391 9.95 -0.63 -19.00
CA GLN A 391 10.92 0.44 -18.80
C GLN A 391 10.24 1.79 -18.54
N PHE A 392 8.97 1.99 -18.90
CA PHE A 392 8.26 3.25 -18.70
C PHE A 392 7.98 3.47 -17.21
N VAL A 393 7.68 4.72 -16.88
CA VAL A 393 7.19 5.10 -15.56
C VAL A 393 5.68 5.21 -15.67
N LEU A 394 4.97 4.47 -14.83
CA LEU A 394 3.53 4.59 -14.65
C LEU A 394 3.27 5.55 -13.51
N PHE A 395 2.54 6.62 -13.82
CA PHE A 395 2.03 7.59 -12.87
C PHE A 395 0.62 7.17 -12.46
N LEU A 396 0.36 7.08 -11.17
CA LEU A 396 -0.99 6.87 -10.62
C LEU A 396 -1.42 8.11 -9.83
N GLY A 397 -2.68 8.50 -9.99
CA GLY A 397 -3.33 9.59 -9.26
C GLY A 397 -2.84 11.01 -9.55
N GLY A 398 -1.71 11.20 -10.24
CA GLY A 398 -1.19 12.52 -10.58
C GLY A 398 0.16 12.46 -11.27
N LEU A 399 0.66 13.59 -11.78
CA LEU A 399 1.91 13.68 -12.54
C LEU A 399 3.09 14.28 -11.76
N GLY A 400 2.85 14.78 -10.53
CA GLY A 400 3.87 15.48 -9.75
C GLY A 400 4.42 16.70 -10.50
N LYS A 401 5.74 16.69 -10.75
CA LYS A 401 6.47 17.74 -11.52
C LYS A 401 6.66 17.40 -13.00
N SER A 402 6.05 16.30 -13.46
CA SER A 402 6.10 15.88 -14.85
C SER A 402 4.95 16.50 -15.64
N ASP A 403 5.20 16.79 -16.91
CA ASP A 403 4.19 17.29 -17.84
C ASP A 403 3.78 16.17 -18.80
N ALA A 404 2.51 16.14 -19.18
CA ALA A 404 1.99 15.27 -20.21
C ALA A 404 1.56 16.11 -21.44
N PRO A 405 1.81 15.64 -22.67
CA PRO A 405 1.24 16.27 -23.86
C PRO A 405 -0.29 16.31 -23.78
N ALA A 406 -0.89 17.47 -24.07
CA ALA A 406 -2.34 17.67 -23.95
C ALA A 406 -3.15 16.77 -24.88
N ASP A 407 -2.56 16.30 -25.96
CA ASP A 407 -3.16 15.34 -26.89
C ASP A 407 -3.07 13.89 -26.39
N GLU A 408 -2.22 13.57 -25.40
CA GLU A 408 -2.19 12.26 -24.74
C GLU A 408 -3.08 12.27 -23.49
N LEU A 409 -2.95 13.32 -22.68
CA LEU A 409 -3.64 13.48 -21.40
C LEU A 409 -4.13 14.94 -21.22
N PRO A 410 -5.38 15.25 -21.62
CA PRO A 410 -5.91 16.61 -21.55
C PRO A 410 -6.29 17.04 -20.12
N VAL A 411 -6.57 16.08 -19.23
CA VAL A 411 -6.88 16.34 -17.82
C VAL A 411 -5.66 15.98 -16.97
N THR A 412 -5.08 16.96 -16.29
CA THR A 412 -3.89 16.78 -15.43
C THR A 412 -4.17 17.04 -13.94
N ASN A 413 -5.43 17.27 -13.58
CA ASN A 413 -5.86 17.42 -12.19
C ASN A 413 -5.47 16.17 -11.38
N PRO A 414 -4.76 16.31 -10.24
CA PRO A 414 -4.47 15.17 -9.39
C PRO A 414 -5.74 14.64 -8.72
N LEU A 415 -5.77 13.33 -8.53
CA LEU A 415 -6.86 12.59 -7.91
C LEU A 415 -7.00 12.96 -6.43
N THR A 416 -8.24 13.23 -6.02
CA THR A 416 -8.67 13.15 -4.63
C THR A 416 -9.54 11.91 -4.49
N GLY A 417 -9.04 10.88 -3.84
CA GLY A 417 -9.70 9.58 -3.82
C GLY A 417 -8.70 8.43 -3.79
N CYS A 418 -9.11 7.27 -4.30
CA CYS A 418 -8.34 6.05 -4.17
C CYS A 418 -8.30 5.26 -5.47
N LEU A 419 -7.18 4.56 -5.67
CA LEU A 419 -7.02 3.56 -6.71
C LEU A 419 -6.72 2.23 -6.03
N SER A 420 -7.30 1.14 -6.52
CA SER A 420 -6.98 -0.17 -5.98
C SER A 420 -6.98 -1.30 -7.01
N ASP A 421 -6.46 -2.45 -6.59
CA ASP A 421 -6.67 -3.74 -7.26
C ASP A 421 -6.26 -3.74 -8.73
N PHE A 422 -5.04 -3.30 -9.02
CA PHE A 422 -4.50 -3.36 -10.38
C PHE A 422 -4.16 -4.80 -10.79
N PHE A 423 -4.73 -5.26 -11.90
CA PHE A 423 -4.45 -6.55 -12.52
C PHE A 423 -4.13 -6.39 -13.99
N LEU A 424 -3.00 -6.95 -14.43
CA LEU A 424 -2.66 -7.09 -15.84
C LEU A 424 -2.75 -8.57 -16.21
N ASN A 425 -3.55 -8.91 -17.22
CA ASN A 425 -3.77 -10.29 -17.66
C ASN A 425 -4.15 -11.20 -16.48
N PHE A 426 -5.04 -10.67 -15.63
CA PHE A 426 -5.51 -11.29 -14.39
C PHE A 426 -4.41 -11.57 -13.34
N LYS A 427 -3.18 -11.12 -13.56
CA LYS A 427 -2.11 -11.16 -12.56
C LYS A 427 -2.06 -9.83 -11.84
N ARG A 428 -2.10 -9.88 -10.51
CA ARG A 428 -2.00 -8.69 -9.66
C ARG A 428 -0.67 -7.99 -9.93
N LEU A 429 -0.73 -6.68 -10.16
CA LEU A 429 0.44 -5.82 -10.16
C LEU A 429 0.79 -5.47 -8.71
N SER A 430 2.03 -5.74 -8.31
CA SER A 430 2.50 -5.34 -6.98
C SER A 430 2.74 -3.83 -6.95
N LEU A 431 2.09 -3.13 -6.02
CA LEU A 431 2.22 -1.69 -5.84
C LEU A 431 3.55 -1.35 -5.14
N ILE A 432 4.62 -1.28 -5.93
CA ILE A 432 5.97 -0.98 -5.46
C ILE A 432 6.35 0.42 -5.96
N PRO A 433 6.36 1.44 -5.10
CA PRO A 433 6.67 2.79 -5.53
C PRO A 433 8.15 2.92 -5.91
N GLN A 434 8.40 3.60 -7.04
CA GLN A 434 9.67 4.22 -7.37
C GLN A 434 9.75 5.62 -6.76
N TYR A 435 8.64 6.35 -6.74
CA TYR A 435 8.49 7.64 -6.07
C TYR A 435 7.06 7.76 -5.52
N LEU A 436 6.91 8.47 -4.41
CA LEU A 436 5.64 8.67 -3.72
C LEU A 436 5.65 10.06 -3.08
N GLU A 437 4.65 10.89 -3.41
CA GLU A 437 4.45 12.19 -2.76
C GLU A 437 2.95 12.35 -2.49
N ASN A 438 2.56 12.82 -1.29
CA ASN A 438 1.16 13.09 -0.91
C ASN A 438 0.15 11.96 -1.23
N ALA A 439 0.63 10.71 -1.24
CA ALA A 439 -0.15 9.50 -1.46
C ALA A 439 0.22 8.45 -0.41
N GLN A 440 -0.71 7.57 -0.06
CA GLN A 440 -0.57 6.63 1.06
C GLN A 440 -1.03 5.22 0.66
N LEU A 441 -0.23 4.21 1.00
CA LEU A 441 -0.53 2.81 0.72
C LEU A 441 -1.34 2.16 1.86
N GLY A 442 -2.23 1.25 1.48
CA GLY A 442 -2.92 0.35 2.40
C GLY A 442 -4.21 0.89 3.02
N TYR A 443 -4.59 2.13 2.71
CA TYR A 443 -5.87 2.69 3.13
C TYR A 443 -6.44 3.67 2.11
N CYS A 444 -7.76 3.82 2.15
CA CYS A 444 -8.50 4.77 1.36
C CYS A 444 -9.12 5.83 2.27
N VAL A 445 -8.59 7.06 2.26
CA VAL A 445 -9.21 8.20 2.94
C VAL A 445 -10.30 8.76 2.03
N SER A 446 -11.56 8.51 2.35
CA SER A 446 -12.61 9.39 1.85
C SER A 446 -12.54 10.68 2.68
N VAL A 447 -12.51 11.84 2.03
CA VAL A 447 -12.37 13.15 2.67
C VAL A 447 -13.52 13.46 3.67
N PHE A 448 -14.50 12.55 3.81
CA PHE A 448 -15.72 12.74 4.60
C PHE A 448 -15.91 11.77 5.78
N SER A 449 -14.90 10.98 6.20
CA SER A 449 -15.03 10.10 7.37
C SER A 449 -14.09 10.39 8.56
N ASP A 450 -13.47 11.57 8.63
CA ASP A 450 -12.73 12.02 9.84
C ASP A 450 -13.67 12.53 10.97
N GLY A 451 -14.89 12.01 11.03
CA GLY A 451 -15.88 12.37 12.06
C GLY A 451 -16.04 11.36 13.20
N LEU A 452 -15.49 10.15 13.11
CA LEU A 452 -15.93 9.05 14.00
C LEU A 452 -14.83 8.28 14.76
N TYR A 453 -13.55 8.59 14.56
CA TYR A 453 -12.49 8.04 15.42
C TYR A 453 -11.85 9.12 16.29
N GLY A 454 -12.47 9.33 17.45
CA GLY A 454 -11.80 9.63 18.71
C GLY A 454 -10.88 10.85 18.72
N LYS A 455 -11.43 11.99 19.16
CA LYS A 455 -10.71 12.84 20.12
C LYS A 455 -10.19 11.94 21.24
N ALA A 456 -8.94 11.52 21.16
CA ALA A 456 -8.24 10.99 22.31
C ALA A 456 -8.15 12.15 23.31
N HIS A 457 -8.75 11.93 24.47
CA HIS A 457 -8.80 12.87 25.58
C HIS A 457 -7.42 13.46 25.89
N GLU A 458 -7.45 14.74 26.29
CA GLU A 458 -6.37 15.54 26.88
C GLU A 458 -5.54 14.81 27.95
#